data_AF-A0AAP6Y438-F1
#
_entry.id   AF-A0AAP6Y438-F1
#
_cell.length_a   1.000
_cell.length_b   1.000
_cell.length_c   1.000
_cell.angle_alpha   90.00
_cell.angle_beta   90.00
_cell.angle_gamma   90.00
#
_symmetry.space_group_name_H-M   'P 1'
#
loop_
_entity.id
_entity.type
_entity.pdbx_description
1 polymer ?
#
loop_
_entity_poly.entity_id
_entity_poly.type
_entity_poly.pdbx_seq_one_letter_code
_entity_poly.pdbx_strand_id
1 'polypeptide(L)'
;MKKIFVGAIILVSSSVFANPYKSGFVDVSIQIQEGKETFKLVCQPKITVGKLPKNWVSACNDIGKKLLELAVENGVKVDPVDKVFGMAGDFAQKASSDLPEDIVPAAIVSREFGS
;
A
#
# COMPACT_ATOMS: atom_id res chain seq x y z
N MET A 1 -26.04 45.78 5.40
CA MET A 1 -26.58 44.93 4.31
C MET A 1 -25.47 44.02 3.80
N LYS A 2 -25.68 42.68 3.72
CA LYS A 2 -24.83 41.67 2.99
C LYS A 2 -23.33 41.61 3.44
N LYS A 3 -22.49 40.61 3.15
CA LYS A 3 -22.53 39.11 3.06
C LYS A 3 -21.07 38.65 3.31
N ILE A 4 -20.70 37.45 3.78
CA ILE A 4 -21.42 36.22 4.18
C ILE A 4 -20.56 35.47 5.23
N PHE A 5 -21.15 34.56 6.01
CA PHE A 5 -20.43 33.41 6.61
C PHE A 5 -20.60 32.18 5.71
N VAL A 6 -19.54 31.72 5.04
CA VAL A 6 -19.25 30.33 4.57
C VAL A 6 -17.81 30.40 4.01
N GLY A 7 -16.86 29.52 4.32
CA GLY A 7 -16.83 28.39 5.24
C GLY A 7 -15.47 27.71 5.05
N ALA A 8 -14.74 27.45 6.14
CA ALA A 8 -13.45 26.78 6.05
C ALA A 8 -13.68 25.29 5.73
N ILE A 9 -13.53 24.92 4.45
CA ILE A 9 -13.52 23.52 4.02
C ILE A 9 -12.16 22.93 4.44
N ILE A 10 -12.07 22.51 5.70
CA ILE A 10 -10.97 21.70 6.19
C ILE A 10 -11.28 20.25 5.79
N LEU A 11 -10.75 19.82 4.65
CA LEU A 11 -10.76 18.42 4.22
C LEU A 11 -9.75 17.61 5.05
N VAL A 12 -10.10 17.32 6.31
CA VAL A 12 -9.71 16.08 6.99
C VAL A 12 -10.79 15.04 6.62
N SER A 13 -10.51 13.76 6.40
CA SER A 13 -9.36 12.98 6.83
C SER A 13 -9.14 11.75 5.94
N SER A 14 -8.08 11.72 5.14
CA SER A 14 -7.43 10.45 4.79
C SER A 14 -6.46 10.10 5.92
N SER A 15 -6.93 9.30 6.88
CA SER A 15 -6.06 8.75 7.93
C SER A 15 -5.17 7.67 7.34
N VAL A 16 -4.17 8.11 6.55
CA VAL A 16 -3.03 7.28 6.17
C VAL A 16 -2.28 6.96 7.44
N PHE A 17 -2.53 5.78 8.01
CA PHE A 17 -1.74 5.26 9.12
C PHE A 17 -0.27 5.26 8.70
N ALA A 18 0.53 6.07 9.37
CA ALA A 18 1.95 6.22 9.06
C ALA A 18 2.66 4.89 9.28
N ASN A 19 3.01 4.20 8.19
CA ASN A 19 3.62 2.88 8.26
C ASN A 19 4.98 2.95 8.99
N PRO A 20 5.16 2.26 10.13
CA PRO A 20 6.43 2.27 10.86
C PRO A 20 7.54 1.52 10.10
N TYR A 21 7.18 0.61 9.19
CA TYR A 21 8.10 -0.23 8.45
C TYR A 21 8.57 0.47 7.16
N LYS A 22 9.53 1.37 7.32
CA LYS A 22 10.09 2.18 6.23
C LYS A 22 11.01 1.36 5.32
N SER A 23 10.78 1.44 4.02
CA SER A 23 11.77 1.12 2.98
C SER A 23 12.25 2.40 2.30
N GLY A 24 13.50 2.42 1.84
CA GLY A 24 14.03 3.52 1.01
C GLY A 24 13.47 3.56 -0.41
N PHE A 25 12.92 2.43 -0.90
CA PHE A 25 12.62 2.21 -2.32
C PHE A 25 11.15 1.83 -2.61
N VAL A 26 10.41 1.36 -1.61
CA VAL A 26 8.95 1.18 -1.67
C VAL A 26 8.25 1.87 -0.50
N ASP A 27 6.99 2.21 -0.67
CA ASP A 27 6.05 2.50 0.41
C ASP A 27 4.92 1.46 0.39
N VAL A 28 4.37 1.12 1.56
CA VAL A 28 3.20 0.24 1.64
C VAL A 28 2.16 0.90 2.54
N SER A 29 0.93 1.02 2.04
CA SER A 29 -0.15 1.70 2.75
C SER A 29 -1.42 0.84 2.81
N ILE A 30 -2.26 1.13 3.80
CA ILE A 30 -3.60 0.55 3.96
C ILE A 30 -4.59 1.46 3.22
N GLN A 31 -5.39 0.86 2.34
CA GLN A 31 -6.51 1.50 1.66
C GLN A 31 -7.82 0.89 2.16
N ILE A 32 -8.55 1.63 2.97
CA ILE A 32 -9.90 1.27 3.43
C ILE A 32 -10.87 1.40 2.24
N GLN A 33 -11.81 0.46 2.10
CA GLN A 33 -12.88 0.60 1.12
C GLN A 33 -14.10 1.30 1.73
N GLU A 34 -14.55 2.37 1.10
CA GLU A 34 -15.71 3.13 1.54
C GLU A 34 -16.95 2.24 1.62
N GLY A 35 -17.64 2.26 2.78
CA GLY A 35 -18.81 1.42 3.03
C GLY A 35 -18.52 -0.07 3.30
N LYS A 36 -17.26 -0.49 3.46
CA LYS A 36 -16.89 -1.86 3.87
C LYS A 36 -15.98 -1.86 5.11
N GLU A 37 -16.06 -2.93 5.89
CA GLU A 37 -15.10 -3.22 6.97
C GLU A 37 -13.76 -3.80 6.44
N THR A 38 -13.69 -4.08 5.13
CA THR A 38 -12.51 -4.62 4.46
C THR A 38 -11.53 -3.54 3.99
N PHE A 39 -10.24 -3.88 3.96
CA PHE A 39 -9.18 -3.05 3.39
C PHE A 39 -8.36 -3.79 2.32
N LYS A 40 -7.56 -3.03 1.58
CA LYS A 40 -6.50 -3.53 0.68
C LYS A 40 -5.17 -2.93 1.13
N LEU A 41 -4.07 -3.59 0.77
CA LEU A 41 -2.72 -3.06 0.86
C LEU A 41 -2.23 -2.64 -0.52
N VAL A 42 -1.52 -1.52 -0.57
CA VAL A 42 -0.95 -0.94 -1.80
C VAL A 42 0.55 -0.78 -1.61
N CYS A 43 1.36 -1.44 -2.44
CA CYS A 43 2.82 -1.23 -2.48
C CYS A 43 3.18 -0.30 -3.65
N GLN A 44 3.75 0.87 -3.36
CA GLN A 44 4.16 1.87 -4.34
C GLN A 44 5.69 1.97 -4.39
N PRO A 45 6.34 1.60 -5.51
CA PRO A 45 7.74 1.93 -5.77
C PRO A 45 7.97 3.45 -5.77
N LYS A 46 9.08 3.88 -5.19
CA LYS A 46 9.47 5.30 -5.07
C LYS A 46 10.66 5.69 -5.94
N ILE A 47 11.29 4.71 -6.58
CA ILE A 47 12.49 4.87 -7.40
C ILE A 47 12.37 4.09 -8.70
N THR A 48 13.19 4.45 -9.68
CA THR A 48 13.16 3.86 -11.02
C THR A 48 13.73 2.44 -11.04
N VAL A 49 13.36 1.64 -12.03
CA VAL A 49 13.76 0.23 -12.20
C VAL A 49 15.27 0.03 -12.09
N GLY A 50 16.09 0.88 -12.71
CA GLY A 50 17.55 0.78 -12.66
C GLY A 50 18.17 0.97 -11.27
N LYS A 51 17.41 1.50 -10.31
CA LYS A 51 17.81 1.67 -8.90
C LYS A 51 17.04 0.75 -7.95
N LEU A 52 15.98 0.10 -8.44
CA LEU A 52 15.09 -0.73 -7.64
C LEU A 52 15.74 -2.11 -7.39
N PRO A 53 15.79 -2.61 -6.15
CA PRO A 53 16.37 -3.92 -5.88
C PRO A 53 15.66 -5.04 -6.66
N LYS A 54 16.42 -6.02 -7.17
CA LYS A 54 15.89 -7.12 -7.99
C LYS A 54 14.81 -7.97 -7.30
N ASN A 55 14.69 -7.87 -5.98
CA ASN A 55 13.71 -8.55 -5.14
C ASN A 55 12.79 -7.57 -4.38
N TRP A 56 12.55 -6.37 -4.90
CA TRP A 56 11.78 -5.31 -4.22
C TRP A 56 10.37 -5.74 -3.77
N VAL A 57 9.74 -6.70 -4.46
CA VAL A 57 8.44 -7.25 -4.08
C VAL A 57 8.51 -8.08 -2.78
N SER A 58 9.68 -8.62 -2.42
CA SER A 58 9.91 -9.18 -1.07
C SER A 58 9.65 -8.13 -0.01
N ALA A 59 10.24 -6.93 -0.16
CA ALA A 59 10.04 -5.85 0.80
C ALA A 59 8.56 -5.40 0.87
N CYS A 60 7.83 -5.41 -0.24
CA CYS A 60 6.37 -5.20 -0.21
C CYS A 60 5.67 -6.25 0.67
N ASN A 61 5.96 -7.55 0.46
CA ASN A 61 5.37 -8.64 1.25
C ASN A 61 5.78 -8.59 2.73
N ASP A 62 7.06 -8.36 3.03
CA ASP A 62 7.60 -8.29 4.38
C ASP A 62 6.98 -7.14 5.19
N ILE A 63 6.82 -5.97 4.56
CA ILE A 63 6.16 -4.81 5.17
C ILE A 63 4.65 -5.07 5.30
N GLY A 64 4.02 -5.56 4.22
CA GLY A 64 2.59 -5.85 4.19
C GLY A 64 2.19 -6.87 5.25
N LYS A 65 3.00 -7.90 5.49
CA LYS A 65 2.75 -8.92 6.49
C LYS A 65 2.71 -8.31 7.90
N LYS A 66 3.64 -7.43 8.22
CA LYS A 66 3.65 -6.71 9.50
C LYS A 66 2.46 -5.76 9.67
N LEU A 67 1.97 -5.16 8.58
CA LEU A 67 0.71 -4.40 8.62
C LEU A 67 -0.51 -5.29 8.89
N LEU A 68 -0.54 -6.53 8.37
CA LEU A 68 -1.58 -7.50 8.68
C LEU A 68 -1.46 -8.01 10.14
N GLU A 69 -0.24 -8.26 10.63
CA GLU A 69 0.02 -8.62 12.03
C GLU A 69 -0.50 -7.54 12.98
N LEU A 70 -0.17 -6.26 12.74
CA LEU A 70 -0.73 -5.13 13.47
C LEU A 70 -2.26 -5.05 13.37
N ALA A 71 -2.86 -5.34 12.20
CA ALA A 71 -4.32 -5.34 12.06
C ALA A 71 -4.97 -6.42 12.93
N VAL A 72 -4.37 -7.62 13.01
CA VAL A 72 -4.81 -8.72 13.88
C VAL A 72 -4.65 -8.36 15.37
N GLU A 73 -3.54 -7.73 15.77
CA GLU A 73 -3.35 -7.20 17.13
C GLU A 73 -4.42 -6.16 17.51
N ASN A 74 -4.92 -5.39 16.54
CA ASN A 74 -6.03 -4.43 16.71
C ASN A 74 -7.43 -5.06 16.53
N GLY A 75 -7.53 -6.39 16.49
CA GLY A 75 -8.80 -7.14 16.49
C GLY A 75 -9.43 -7.38 15.11
N VAL A 76 -8.74 -7.04 14.01
CA VAL A 76 -9.24 -7.30 12.65
C VAL A 76 -9.01 -8.76 12.27
N LYS A 77 -10.03 -9.42 11.72
CA LYS A 77 -9.91 -10.79 11.22
C LYS A 77 -9.15 -10.83 9.89
N VAL A 78 -8.01 -11.51 9.88
CA VAL A 78 -7.17 -11.69 8.69
C VAL A 78 -6.63 -13.12 8.69
N ASP A 79 -6.91 -13.87 7.63
CA ASP A 79 -6.26 -15.18 7.44
C ASP A 79 -4.74 -15.02 7.29
N PRO A 80 -3.92 -15.96 7.81
CA PRO A 80 -2.49 -16.00 7.52
C PRO A 80 -2.21 -16.05 6.01
N VAL A 81 -1.29 -15.21 5.51
CA VAL A 81 -0.86 -15.19 4.11
C VAL A 81 0.66 -15.04 4.02
N ASP A 82 1.31 -15.93 3.25
CA ASP A 82 2.75 -15.87 3.01
C ASP A 82 3.14 -14.76 2.02
N LYS A 83 2.38 -14.62 0.92
CA LYS A 83 2.54 -13.56 -0.09
C LYS A 83 1.35 -12.60 -0.07
N VAL A 84 1.46 -11.52 0.69
CA VAL A 84 0.43 -10.46 0.81
C VAL A 84 -0.04 -9.93 -0.56
N PHE A 85 0.88 -9.74 -1.50
CA PHE A 85 0.58 -9.26 -2.85
C PHE A 85 0.35 -10.38 -3.89
N GLY A 86 0.53 -11.65 -3.49
CA GLY A 86 0.24 -12.84 -4.30
C GLY A 86 0.73 -12.76 -5.76
N MET A 87 -0.14 -13.19 -6.67
CA MET A 87 0.14 -13.17 -8.12
C MET A 87 0.40 -11.77 -8.68
N ALA A 88 -0.22 -10.72 -8.11
CA ALA A 88 0.02 -9.35 -8.56
C ALA A 88 1.46 -8.90 -8.24
N GLY A 89 1.97 -9.31 -7.08
CA GLY A 89 3.38 -9.14 -6.71
C GLY A 89 4.31 -9.93 -7.62
N ASP A 90 4.04 -11.22 -7.83
CA ASP A 90 4.87 -12.07 -8.70
C ASP A 90 4.90 -11.55 -10.15
N PHE A 91 3.77 -11.09 -10.68
CA PHE A 91 3.69 -10.44 -11.99
C PHE A 91 4.46 -9.12 -12.03
N ALA A 92 4.30 -8.23 -11.04
CA ALA A 92 5.03 -6.96 -11.00
C ALA A 92 6.55 -7.17 -10.87
N GLN A 93 6.99 -8.18 -10.11
CA GLN A 93 8.39 -8.55 -9.98
C GLN A 93 8.98 -9.01 -11.31
N LYS A 94 8.19 -9.74 -12.12
CA LYS A 94 8.55 -10.21 -13.46
C LYS A 94 8.52 -9.06 -14.48
N ALA A 95 7.42 -8.32 -14.57
CA ALA A 95 7.28 -7.21 -15.52
C ALA A 95 8.33 -6.11 -15.30
N SER A 96 8.74 -5.84 -14.06
CA SER A 96 9.76 -4.83 -13.76
C SER A 96 11.16 -5.18 -14.28
N SER A 97 11.47 -6.44 -14.63
CA SER A 97 12.76 -6.76 -15.29
C SER A 97 12.81 -6.35 -16.75
N ASP A 98 11.64 -6.10 -17.35
CA ASP A 98 11.47 -5.90 -18.78
C ASP A 98 11.14 -4.42 -19.11
N LEU A 99 11.08 -3.56 -18.07
CA LEU A 99 10.85 -2.12 -18.17
C LEU A 99 12.17 -1.32 -18.34
N PRO A 100 12.14 -0.16 -19.01
CA PRO A 100 13.27 0.77 -19.06
C PRO A 100 13.71 1.24 -17.67
N GLU A 101 15.02 1.46 -17.49
CA GLU A 101 15.64 1.74 -16.19
C GLU A 101 15.20 3.06 -15.52
N ASP A 102 14.67 4.01 -16.30
CA ASP A 102 14.19 5.32 -15.87
C ASP A 102 12.70 5.34 -15.47
N ILE A 103 11.96 4.25 -15.70
CA ILE A 103 10.57 4.11 -15.30
C ILE A 103 10.45 3.76 -13.82
N VAL A 104 9.53 4.41 -13.10
CA VAL A 104 9.05 3.95 -11.78
C VAL A 104 7.90 2.97 -12.01
N PRO A 105 7.95 1.72 -11.53
CA PRO A 105 6.85 0.78 -11.74
C PRO A 105 5.56 1.24 -11.04
N ALA A 106 4.41 0.84 -11.61
CA ALA A 106 3.10 1.10 -11.03
C ALA A 106 2.92 0.39 -9.67
N ALA A 107 1.97 0.88 -8.87
CA ALA A 107 1.63 0.26 -7.60
C ALA A 107 1.08 -1.17 -7.77
N ILE A 108 1.41 -2.04 -6.81
CA ILE A 108 0.79 -3.35 -6.65
C ILE A 108 -0.33 -3.23 -5.62
N VAL A 109 -1.50 -3.76 -5.91
CA VAL A 109 -2.65 -3.82 -4.99
C VAL A 109 -2.90 -5.26 -4.57
N SER A 110 -3.14 -5.50 -3.29
CA SER A 110 -3.42 -6.83 -2.74
C SER A 110 -4.86 -7.29 -2.97
N ARG A 111 -5.17 -8.53 -2.54
CA ARG A 111 -6.54 -8.96 -2.26
C ARG A 111 -7.17 -8.15 -1.10
N GLU A 112 -8.47 -8.32 -0.90
CA GLU A 112 -9.20 -7.76 0.25
C GLU A 112 -8.88 -8.54 1.54
N PHE A 113 -8.86 -7.85 2.68
CA PHE A 113 -8.65 -8.39 4.02
C PHE A 113 -9.65 -7.74 5.00
N GLY A 114 -9.94 -8.37 6.14
CA GLY A 114 -10.78 -7.78 7.20
C GLY A 114 -12.25 -8.24 7.25
N SER A 115 -12.58 -9.40 6.68
CA SER A 115 -13.92 -10.02 6.70
C SER A 115 -14.08 -11.08 7.79
#